data_AF-A0A7W1BSS8-F1
#
_entry.id   AF-A0A7W1BSS8-F1
#
_cell.length_a   1.000
_cell.length_b   1.000
_cell.length_c   1.000
_cell.angle_alpha   90.00
_cell.angle_beta   90.00
_cell.angle_gamma   90.00
#
_symmetry.space_group_name_H-M   'P 1'
#
loop_
_entity.id
_entity.type
_entity.pdbx_description
1 polymer ?
#
loop_
_entity_poly.entity_id
_entity_poly.type
_entity_poly.pdbx_seq_one_letter_code
_entity_poly.pdbx_strand_id
1 'polypeptide(L)'
;MDHPKDIGDRSALAVVLALRDIGYVISVPFGENTRNDLIADDGERLLRVQCKTGRLRHGSVVFRPSSSYAHHASPRVTRQKYGGQIDYFGVYGLDNGGVYLVPIDEVTTTWMAMLRVEPARNGQRKRIRLAAD
;
A
#
# COMPACT_ATOMS: atom_id res chain seq x y z
N MET A 1 -21.93 -6.81 4.68
CA MET A 1 -20.78 -6.71 3.77
C MET A 1 -20.17 -5.34 4.03
N ASP A 2 -18.96 -5.28 4.59
CA ASP A 2 -18.36 -4.00 5.00
C ASP A 2 -18.18 -3.08 3.79
N HIS A 3 -18.46 -1.79 3.97
CA HIS A 3 -18.35 -0.79 2.90
C HIS A 3 -16.88 -0.64 2.51
N PRO A 4 -16.53 -0.58 1.20
CA PRO A 4 -15.12 -0.49 0.76
C PRO A 4 -14.30 0.63 1.41
N LYS A 5 -14.96 1.75 1.75
CA LYS A 5 -14.36 2.87 2.47
C LYS A 5 -13.90 2.48 3.88
N ASP A 6 -14.75 1.80 4.64
CA ASP A 6 -14.46 1.36 6.02
C ASP A 6 -13.29 0.36 6.07
N ILE A 7 -13.21 -0.55 5.08
CA ILE A 7 -12.04 -1.44 4.92
C ILE A 7 -10.76 -0.63 4.66
N GLY A 8 -10.85 0.40 3.83
CA GLY A 8 -9.76 1.33 3.56
C GLY A 8 -9.31 2.08 4.80
N ASP A 9 -10.25 2.66 5.55
CA ASP A 9 -9.98 3.42 6.77
C ASP A 9 -9.31 2.56 7.84
N ARG A 10 -9.80 1.33 8.06
CA ARG A 10 -9.16 0.35 8.96
C ARG A 10 -7.74 0.00 8.51
N SER A 11 -7.53 -0.16 7.21
CA SER A 11 -6.19 -0.43 6.66
C SER A 11 -5.24 0.73 6.91
N ALA A 12 -5.70 1.97 6.72
CA ALA A 12 -4.91 3.16 6.99
C ALA A 12 -4.56 3.27 8.48
N LEU A 13 -5.52 3.01 9.38
CA LEU A 13 -5.27 3.00 10.83
C LEU A 13 -4.25 1.94 11.24
N ALA A 14 -4.30 0.73 10.66
CA ALA A 14 -3.30 -0.31 10.92
C ALA A 14 -1.89 0.13 10.49
N VAL A 15 -1.78 0.78 9.33
CA VAL A 15 -0.50 1.34 8.85
C VAL A 15 -0.01 2.45 9.79
N VAL A 16 -0.89 3.35 10.21
CA VAL A 16 -0.56 4.41 11.18
C VAL A 16 -0.02 3.80 12.46
N LEU A 17 -0.70 2.81 13.04
CA LEU A 17 -0.27 2.15 14.28
C LEU A 17 1.12 1.53 14.13
N ALA A 18 1.35 0.75 13.07
CA ALA A 18 2.64 0.11 12.84
C ALA A 18 3.78 1.13 12.66
N LEU A 19 3.55 2.24 11.97
CA LEU A 19 4.55 3.30 11.79
C LEU A 19 4.82 4.04 13.11
N ARG A 20 3.79 4.27 13.94
CA ARG A 20 3.94 4.86 15.28
C ARG A 20 4.76 3.96 16.20
N ASP A 21 4.53 2.65 16.15
CA ASP A 21 5.23 1.67 16.98
C ASP A 21 6.75 1.63 16.71
N ILE A 22 7.18 1.97 15.49
CA ILE A 22 8.59 2.06 15.12
C ILE A 22 9.15 3.50 15.12
N GLY A 23 8.41 4.45 15.70
CA GLY A 23 8.92 5.79 16.03
C GLY A 23 8.59 6.92 15.05
N TYR A 24 7.83 6.69 13.98
CA TYR A 24 7.48 7.76 13.05
C TYR A 24 6.47 8.74 13.68
N VAL A 25 6.59 10.02 13.33
CA VAL A 25 5.53 11.01 13.54
C VAL A 25 4.62 11.01 12.31
N ILE A 26 3.30 11.02 12.53
CA ILE A 26 2.31 10.89 11.45
C ILE A 26 1.55 12.21 11.28
N SER A 27 1.55 12.72 10.06
CA SER A 27 0.69 13.83 9.63
C SER A 27 -0.32 13.33 8.61
N VAL A 28 -1.58 13.75 8.74
CA VAL A 28 -2.65 13.38 7.81
C VAL A 28 -2.98 14.58 6.91
N PRO A 29 -2.83 14.45 5.58
CA PRO A 29 -3.24 15.48 4.63
C PRO A 29 -4.74 15.80 4.77
N PHE A 30 -5.08 17.08 4.67
CA PHE A 30 -6.47 17.52 4.73
C PHE A 30 -7.18 17.34 3.37
N GLY A 31 -8.28 16.56 3.36
CA GLY A 31 -9.15 16.34 2.20
C GLY A 31 -9.07 14.92 1.61
N GLU A 32 -10.13 14.50 0.90
CA GLU A 32 -10.27 13.11 0.41
C GLU A 32 -9.61 12.82 -0.95
N ASN A 33 -9.03 13.84 -1.61
CA ASN A 33 -8.46 13.74 -2.96
C ASN A 33 -6.92 13.82 -3.00
N THR A 34 -6.27 13.54 -1.88
CA THR A 34 -4.80 13.52 -1.80
C THR A 34 -4.24 12.24 -2.41
N ARG A 35 -3.00 12.32 -2.91
CA ARG A 35 -2.31 11.17 -3.53
C ARG A 35 -1.69 10.22 -2.52
N ASN A 36 -1.55 10.66 -1.28
CA ASN A 36 -1.08 9.89 -0.14
C ASN A 36 -2.11 10.07 0.98
N ASP A 37 -2.21 9.05 1.83
CA ASP A 37 -3.14 9.06 2.97
C ASP A 37 -2.46 9.62 4.23
N LEU A 38 -1.14 9.54 4.29
CA LEU A 38 -0.35 10.07 5.39
C LEU A 38 1.06 10.50 4.94
N ILE A 39 1.66 11.34 5.76
CA ILE A 39 3.09 11.65 5.74
C ILE A 39 3.70 11.06 7.01
N ALA A 40 4.71 10.21 6.85
CA ALA A 40 5.47 9.62 7.93
C ALA A 40 6.83 10.33 8.05
N ASP A 41 7.14 10.83 9.23
CA ASP A 41 8.37 11.58 9.54
C ASP A 41 9.27 10.74 10.44
N ASP A 42 10.48 10.43 9.96
CA ASP A 42 11.53 9.70 10.72
C ASP A 42 12.46 10.64 11.50
N GLY A 43 12.24 11.96 11.45
CA GLY A 43 13.09 13.00 12.02
C GLY A 43 14.11 13.58 11.03
N GLU A 44 14.35 12.91 9.90
CA GLU A 44 15.26 13.36 8.84
C GLU A 44 14.53 13.60 7.51
N ARG A 45 13.50 12.82 7.22
CA ARG A 45 12.78 12.77 5.96
C ARG A 45 11.27 12.68 6.18
N LEU A 46 10.54 13.34 5.29
CA LEU A 46 9.09 13.23 5.18
C LEU A 46 8.74 12.26 4.06
N LEU A 47 8.14 11.12 4.41
CA LEU A 47 7.76 10.06 3.49
C LEU A 47 6.27 10.13 3.18
N ARG A 48 5.92 10.32 1.91
CA ARG A 48 4.52 10.29 1.44
C ARG A 48 4.08 8.84 1.28
N VAL A 49 3.11 8.41 2.09
CA VAL A 49 2.64 7.02 2.10
C VAL A 49 1.19 6.94 1.63
N GLN A 50 0.95 6.11 0.60
CA GLN A 50 -0.41 5.72 0.22
C GLN A 50 -0.73 4.36 0.84
N CYS A 51 -1.78 4.30 1.65
CA CYS A 51 -2.25 3.07 2.26
C CYS A 51 -3.02 2.21 1.25
N LYS A 52 -2.84 0.89 1.34
CA LYS A 52 -3.53 -0.11 0.53
C LYS A 52 -3.92 -1.31 1.38
N THR A 53 -5.08 -1.86 1.07
CA THR A 53 -5.49 -3.16 1.59
C THR A 53 -4.88 -4.28 0.73
N GLY A 54 -4.13 -5.16 1.37
CA GLY A 54 -3.59 -6.38 0.80
C GLY A 54 -4.43 -7.61 1.15
N ARG A 55 -4.38 -8.63 0.28
CA ARG A 55 -5.01 -9.94 0.51
C ARG A 55 -3.99 -11.05 0.36
N LEU A 56 -4.01 -12.06 1.22
CA LEU A 56 -3.16 -13.23 1.10
C LEU A 56 -3.67 -14.15 -0.02
N ARG A 57 -2.82 -14.41 -1.01
CA ARG A 57 -3.09 -15.31 -2.14
C ARG A 57 -1.82 -16.10 -2.47
N HIS A 58 -1.92 -17.43 -2.43
CA HIS A 58 -0.83 -18.34 -2.81
C HIS A 58 0.52 -18.05 -2.12
N GLY A 59 0.49 -17.66 -0.85
CA GLY A 59 1.70 -17.33 -0.09
C GLY A 59 2.26 -15.93 -0.35
N SER A 60 1.46 -15.03 -0.94
CA SER A 60 1.81 -13.62 -1.15
C SER A 60 0.69 -12.68 -0.70
N VAL A 61 1.01 -11.56 -0.07
CA VAL A 61 0.09 -10.43 0.08
C VAL A 61 0.03 -9.69 -1.26
N VAL A 62 -1.16 -9.64 -1.86
CA VAL A 62 -1.40 -8.99 -3.15
C VAL A 62 -2.21 -7.72 -2.97
N PHE A 63 -1.82 -6.65 -3.66
CA PHE A 63 -2.51 -5.35 -3.60
C PHE A 63 -2.46 -4.64 -4.96
N ARG A 64 -3.31 -3.61 -5.12
CA ARG A 64 -3.34 -2.79 -6.34
C ARG A 64 -2.51 -1.51 -6.16
N PRO A 65 -1.43 -1.32 -6.94
CA PRO A 65 -0.55 -0.15 -6.83
C PRO A 65 -1.03 1.04 -7.68
N SER A 66 -2.34 1.24 -7.76
CA SER A 66 -2.96 2.31 -8.56
C SER A 66 -4.19 2.87 -7.84
N SER A 67 -4.53 4.13 -8.10
CA SER A 67 -5.85 4.66 -7.74
C SER A 67 -6.89 4.27 -8.79
N SER A 68 -8.15 4.15 -8.38
CA SER A 68 -9.29 3.86 -9.27
C SER A 68 -10.12 5.12 -9.47
N TYR A 69 -10.39 5.46 -10.72
CA TYR A 69 -11.28 6.57 -11.13
C TYR A 69 -12.61 6.06 -11.69
N ALA A 70 -12.90 4.76 -11.54
CA ALA A 70 -14.10 4.14 -12.08
C ALA A 70 -15.43 4.71 -11.53
N HIS A 71 -15.38 5.48 -10.44
CA HIS A 71 -16.55 6.13 -9.83
C HIS A 71 -16.93 7.45 -10.52
N HIS A 72 -16.13 7.96 -11.46
CA HIS A 72 -16.50 9.16 -12.24
C HIS A 72 -17.47 8.80 -13.37
N ALA A 73 -18.40 9.71 -13.68
CA ALA A 73 -19.45 9.50 -14.69
C ALA A 73 -18.92 9.27 -16.13
N SER A 74 -17.71 9.73 -16.45
CA SER A 74 -17.04 9.48 -17.74
C SER A 74 -15.51 9.52 -17.57
N PRO A 75 -14.90 8.45 -17.04
CA PRO A 75 -13.48 8.47 -16.75
C PRO A 75 -12.69 8.26 -18.05
N ARG A 76 -11.91 9.28 -18.46
CA ARG A 76 -10.94 9.13 -19.57
C ARG A 76 -9.87 8.07 -19.29
N VAL A 77 -9.59 7.83 -18.01
CA VAL A 77 -8.66 6.80 -17.52
C VAL A 77 -9.29 6.17 -16.27
N THR A 78 -9.35 4.84 -16.22
CA THR A 78 -9.94 4.12 -15.08
C THR A 78 -8.97 3.90 -13.92
N ARG A 79 -7.65 3.97 -14.18
CA ARG A 79 -6.59 3.80 -13.16
C ARG A 79 -5.41 4.73 -13.39
N GLN A 80 -4.88 5.31 -12.32
CA GLN A 80 -3.70 6.18 -12.40
C GLN A 80 -2.52 5.62 -11.60
N LYS A 81 -1.32 5.78 -12.15
CA LYS A 81 -0.05 5.46 -11.46
C LYS A 81 0.29 6.55 -10.45
N TYR A 82 1.06 6.19 -9.44
CA TYR A 82 1.58 7.11 -8.42
C TYR A 82 3.00 7.62 -8.67
N GLY A 83 3.55 7.47 -9.88
CA GLY A 83 4.96 7.80 -10.16
C GLY A 83 5.34 9.22 -9.72
N GLY A 84 6.30 9.33 -8.80
CA GLY A 84 6.78 10.59 -8.21
C GLY A 84 5.83 11.28 -7.21
N GLN A 85 4.62 10.73 -7.00
CA GLN A 85 3.57 11.34 -6.17
C GLN A 85 3.56 10.81 -4.73
N ILE A 86 4.10 9.62 -4.52
CA ILE A 86 4.28 8.97 -3.23
C ILE A 86 5.70 8.40 -3.17
N ASP A 87 6.17 8.11 -1.97
CA ASP A 87 7.46 7.47 -1.75
C ASP A 87 7.26 5.98 -1.43
N TYR A 88 6.19 5.65 -0.68
CA TYR A 88 5.88 4.28 -0.29
C TYR A 88 4.39 3.94 -0.42
N PHE A 89 4.12 2.65 -0.61
CA PHE A 89 2.83 2.06 -0.25
C PHE A 89 2.89 1.49 1.17
N GLY A 90 1.94 1.86 2.03
CA GLY A 90 1.69 1.17 3.30
C GLY A 90 0.63 0.10 3.09
N VAL A 91 0.99 -1.17 3.13
CA VAL A 91 0.08 -2.28 2.78
C VAL A 91 -0.31 -3.04 4.03
N TYR A 92 -1.59 -3.02 4.38
CA TYR A 92 -2.13 -3.85 5.46
C TYR A 92 -2.70 -5.16 4.89
N GLY A 93 -2.15 -6.30 5.28
CA GLY A 93 -2.63 -7.63 4.91
C GLY A 93 -3.80 -8.09 5.78
N LEU A 94 -5.03 -8.06 5.25
CA LEU A 94 -6.23 -8.43 6.01
C LEU A 94 -6.17 -9.83 6.62
N ASP A 95 -5.58 -10.78 5.88
CA ASP A 95 -5.60 -12.19 6.24
C ASP A 95 -4.51 -12.57 7.26
N ASN A 96 -3.41 -11.81 7.34
CA ASN A 96 -2.28 -12.14 8.20
C ASN A 96 -1.94 -11.05 9.25
N GLY A 97 -2.64 -9.92 9.23
CA GLY A 97 -2.42 -8.79 10.14
C GLY A 97 -1.11 -8.03 9.91
N GLY A 98 -0.33 -8.39 8.90
CA GLY A 98 0.97 -7.77 8.64
C GLY A 98 0.83 -6.39 7.99
N VAL A 99 1.76 -5.49 8.33
CA VAL A 99 1.90 -4.19 7.67
C VAL A 99 3.25 -4.16 6.94
N TYR A 100 3.23 -3.74 5.68
CA TYR A 100 4.40 -3.71 4.81
C TYR A 100 4.59 -2.33 4.22
N LEU A 101 5.81 -1.79 4.33
CA LEU A 101 6.17 -0.53 3.70
C LEU A 101 6.93 -0.83 2.40
N VAL A 102 6.31 -0.55 1.25
CA VAL A 102 6.84 -0.94 -0.06
C VAL A 102 7.27 0.29 -0.85
N PRO A 103 8.57 0.44 -1.18
CA PRO A 103 9.05 1.55 -2.00
C PRO A 103 8.35 1.60 -3.36
N ILE A 104 7.97 2.80 -3.82
CA ILE A 104 7.26 2.98 -5.11
C ILE A 104 8.10 2.56 -6.32
N ASP A 105 9.41 2.81 -6.25
CA ASP A 105 10.42 2.53 -7.28
C ASP A 105 10.62 1.04 -7.51
N GLU A 106 10.37 0.21 -6.51
CA GLU A 106 10.34 -1.23 -6.71
C GLU A 106 9.05 -1.73 -7.38
N VAL A 107 7.96 -0.96 -7.35
CA VAL A 107 6.65 -1.38 -7.89
C VAL A 107 6.51 -0.98 -9.37
N THR A 108 6.92 -1.89 -10.25
CA THR A 108 6.94 -1.66 -11.71
C THR A 108 5.60 -1.89 -12.42
N THR A 109 4.62 -2.49 -11.74
CA THR A 109 3.30 -2.84 -12.29
C THR A 109 2.22 -1.88 -11.81
N THR A 110 1.16 -1.73 -12.60
CA THR A 110 -0.05 -0.97 -12.22
C THR A 110 -1.25 -1.86 -11.90
N TRP A 111 -1.16 -3.15 -12.20
CA TRP A 111 -2.31 -4.05 -12.11
C TRP A 111 -2.40 -4.70 -10.74
N MET A 112 -1.31 -5.36 -10.32
CA MET A 112 -1.25 -6.12 -9.08
C MET A 112 0.20 -6.30 -8.66
N ALA A 113 0.54 -5.82 -7.47
CA ALA A 113 1.81 -6.07 -6.82
C ALA A 113 1.68 -7.25 -5.85
N MET A 114 2.78 -7.95 -5.59
CA MET A 114 2.83 -9.14 -4.74
C MET A 114 4.02 -9.06 -3.78
N LEU A 115 3.76 -9.27 -2.48
CA LEU A 115 4.76 -9.40 -1.42
C LEU A 115 4.73 -10.83 -0.92
N ARG A 116 5.81 -11.56 -1.10
CA ARG A 116 5.89 -13.00 -0.84
C ARG A 116 6.16 -13.23 0.65
N VAL A 117 5.22 -13.88 1.34
CA VAL A 117 5.32 -14.26 2.76
C VAL A 117 5.79 -15.70 2.95
N GLU A 118 5.51 -16.58 1.98
CA GLU A 118 5.92 -17.98 1.97
C GLU A 118 6.82 -18.27 0.76
N PRO A 119 7.72 -19.26 0.79
CA PRO A 119 8.54 -19.62 -0.37
C PRO A 119 7.72 -19.85 -1.66
N ALA A 120 8.30 -19.53 -2.81
CA ALA A 120 7.68 -19.80 -4.11
C ALA A 120 7.54 -21.31 -4.34
N ARG A 121 6.36 -21.77 -4.81
CA ARG A 121 6.08 -23.20 -5.04
C ARG A 121 7.05 -23.84 -6.04
N ASN A 122 7.51 -23.08 -7.03
CA ASN A 122 8.48 -23.50 -8.05
C ASN A 122 9.93 -23.17 -7.67
N GLY A 123 10.20 -22.77 -6.42
CA GLY A 123 11.54 -22.37 -5.97
C GLY A 123 12.06 -21.07 -6.57
N GLN A 124 11.22 -20.28 -7.25
CA GLN A 124 11.63 -19.00 -7.82
C GLN A 124 12.12 -18.04 -6.72
N ARG A 125 13.35 -17.53 -6.89
CA ARG A 125 13.97 -16.53 -6.00
C ARG A 125 14.30 -15.21 -6.69
N LYS A 126 14.29 -15.18 -8.03
CA LYS A 126 14.56 -13.97 -8.82
C LYS A 126 13.26 -13.25 -9.14
N ARG A 127 13.28 -11.91 -9.12
CA ARG A 127 12.13 -11.03 -9.42
C ARG A 127 10.91 -11.30 -8.52
N ILE A 128 11.16 -11.72 -7.28
CA ILE A 128 10.15 -11.77 -6.22
C ILE A 128 10.50 -10.68 -5.20
N ARG A 129 9.49 -10.11 -4.54
CA ARG A 129 9.69 -9.27 -3.35
C ARG A 129 9.27 -10.07 -2.13
N LEU A 130 10.15 -10.20 -1.14
CA LEU A 130 9.78 -10.83 0.13
C LEU A 130 9.08 -9.82 1.02
N ALA A 131 8.27 -10.33 1.94
CA ALA A 131 7.52 -9.53 2.90
C ALA A 131 8.32 -9.19 4.18
N ALA A 132 9.55 -9.69 4.30
CA ALA A 132 10.40 -9.57 5.49
C ALA A 132 11.55 -8.54 5.33
N ASP A 133 11.56 -7.83 4.21
CA ASP A 133 12.61 -6.86 3.85
C ASP A 133 12.09 -5.42 4.02
#